data_AF-A0A5A7R6E3-F1
#
_entry.id   AF-A0A5A7R6E3-F1
#
_cell.length_a   1.000
_cell.length_b   1.000
_cell.length_c   1.000
_cell.angle_alpha   90.00
_cell.angle_beta   90.00
_cell.angle_gamma   90.00
#
_symmetry.space_group_name_H-M   'P 1'
#
loop_
_entity.id
_entity.type
_entity.pdbx_description
1 polymer ?
#
loop_
_entity_poly.entity_id
_entity_poly.type
_entity_poly.pdbx_seq_one_letter_code
_entity_poly.pdbx_strand_id
1 'polypeptide(L)'
;MAAAPIDRLSALPDDILSQILFLLPTKGSVSTSTLATRWRHLWAHAPNLEFEDTFSENFKTLMSQCAAHNSAVTLRLFVTSRAHSKKFKSINTAIASNPKALDLSFGYDGRVIPLSVFTSKTLVDLRLVRCRTEIRKNEATTRLPALKRLHLERVTLDESLEKVLSGCPVLEELTIKQNLPLCKIRRQDGTPICLPALKRLHLECVELGDSFMNLIYGCPGLEELTVRKNLPNSVNDKSIIMCLPALKRLRLECVELCGGSLESLHIYCPMVSVLAIEGNILSNMFTYETIVDLTVASRKDFKQRRGEQVNVVR
;
A
#
# COMPACT_ATOMS: atom_id res chain seq x y z
N MET A 1 -12.65 -20.90 57.45
CA MET A 1 -12.10 -21.01 56.09
C MET A 1 -12.54 -19.78 55.31
N ALA A 2 -11.61 -18.90 54.93
CA ALA A 2 -11.94 -17.81 54.01
C ALA A 2 -12.23 -18.41 52.63
N ALA A 3 -13.36 -18.03 52.02
CA ALA A 3 -13.70 -18.47 50.67
C ALA A 3 -12.61 -18.03 49.69
N ALA A 4 -12.16 -18.94 48.82
CA ALA A 4 -11.19 -18.60 47.79
C ALA A 4 -11.75 -17.46 46.91
N PRO A 5 -10.93 -16.47 46.54
CA PRO A 5 -11.39 -15.37 45.69
C PRO A 5 -11.93 -15.93 44.37
N ILE A 6 -13.13 -15.52 43.99
CA ILE A 6 -13.80 -15.97 42.77
C ILE A 6 -13.00 -15.46 41.56
N ASP A 7 -12.44 -16.38 40.77
CA ASP A 7 -11.76 -16.06 39.51
C ASP A 7 -12.79 -15.76 38.41
N ARG A 8 -13.21 -14.49 38.35
CA ARG A 8 -14.19 -14.01 37.38
C ARG A 8 -13.62 -13.93 35.95
N LEU A 9 -12.30 -13.87 35.79
CA LEU A 9 -11.64 -13.84 34.49
C LEU A 9 -11.71 -15.21 33.81
N SER A 10 -11.49 -16.29 34.57
CA SER A 10 -11.62 -17.67 34.06
C SER A 10 -13.07 -18.06 33.72
N ALA A 11 -14.06 -17.35 34.26
CA ALA A 11 -15.48 -17.57 33.95
C ALA A 11 -15.94 -16.97 32.61
N LEU A 12 -15.13 -16.12 31.96
CA LEU A 12 -15.49 -15.49 30.69
C LEU A 12 -15.39 -16.47 29.50
N PRO A 13 -16.26 -16.37 28.48
CA PRO A 13 -16.13 -17.10 27.22
C PRO A 13 -14.87 -16.70 26.43
N ASP A 14 -14.35 -17.62 25.59
CA ASP A 14 -13.14 -17.38 24.80
C ASP A 14 -13.26 -16.18 23.85
N ASP A 15 -14.47 -15.90 23.35
CA ASP A 15 -14.74 -14.74 22.49
C ASP A 15 -14.50 -13.42 23.23
N ILE A 16 -14.93 -13.35 24.50
CA ILE A 16 -14.74 -12.16 25.34
C ILE A 16 -13.27 -12.02 25.73
N LEU A 17 -12.60 -13.14 26.05
CA LEU A 17 -11.17 -13.14 26.32
C LEU A 17 -10.38 -12.68 25.10
N SER A 18 -10.74 -13.13 23.90
CA SER A 18 -10.14 -12.71 22.63
C SER A 18 -10.35 -11.22 22.37
N GLN A 19 -11.52 -10.68 22.69
CA GLN A 19 -11.80 -9.23 22.61
C GLN A 19 -10.93 -8.44 23.60
N ILE A 20 -10.76 -8.91 24.83
CA ILE A 20 -9.86 -8.26 25.80
C ILE A 20 -8.42 -8.27 25.28
N LEU A 21 -7.96 -9.42 24.76
CA LEU A 21 -6.61 -9.57 24.19
C LEU A 21 -6.39 -8.71 22.94
N PHE A 22 -7.44 -8.42 22.18
CA PHE A 22 -7.40 -7.52 21.03
C PHE A 22 -7.16 -6.06 21.44
N LEU A 23 -7.60 -5.65 22.63
CA LEU A 23 -7.38 -4.30 23.16
C LEU A 23 -5.97 -4.10 23.72
N LEU A 24 -5.21 -5.17 23.89
CA LEU A 24 -3.85 -5.12 24.40
C LEU A 24 -2.83 -5.02 23.26
N PRO A 25 -1.71 -4.28 23.44
CA PRO A 25 -0.55 -4.42 22.57
C PRO A 25 -0.10 -5.88 22.52
N THR A 26 0.46 -6.34 21.40
CA THR A 26 0.85 -7.74 21.20
C THR A 26 1.73 -8.29 22.31
N LYS A 27 2.69 -7.50 22.81
CA LYS A 27 3.52 -7.91 23.96
C LYS A 27 2.68 -8.17 25.22
N GLY A 28 1.72 -7.29 25.53
CA GLY A 28 0.82 -7.45 26.66
C GLY A 28 -0.11 -8.65 26.48
N SER A 29 -0.65 -8.82 25.28
CA SER A 29 -1.49 -9.96 24.90
C SER A 29 -0.74 -11.29 25.07
N VAL A 30 0.48 -11.39 24.53
CA VAL A 30 1.36 -12.57 24.71
C VAL A 30 1.73 -12.77 26.18
N SER A 31 1.97 -11.72 26.96
CA SER A 31 2.28 -11.84 28.39
C SER A 31 1.14 -12.46 29.19
N THR A 32 -0.12 -12.34 28.76
CA THR A 32 -1.24 -13.02 29.43
C THR A 32 -1.18 -14.55 29.33
N SER A 33 -0.37 -15.10 28.43
CA SER A 33 -0.18 -16.56 28.27
C SER A 33 0.36 -17.25 29.52
N THR A 34 0.91 -16.50 30.47
CA THR A 34 1.40 -17.01 31.76
C THR A 34 0.33 -17.04 32.85
N LEU A 35 -0.83 -16.38 32.65
CA LEU A 35 -1.89 -16.27 33.66
C LEU A 35 -2.60 -17.61 33.89
N ALA A 36 -2.87 -18.36 32.82
CA ALA A 36 -3.47 -19.69 32.90
C ALA A 36 -3.26 -20.47 31.60
N THR A 37 -3.40 -21.80 31.67
CA THR A 37 -3.27 -22.70 30.51
C THR A 37 -4.21 -22.34 29.36
N ARG A 38 -5.44 -21.90 29.68
CA ARG A 38 -6.44 -21.45 28.71
C ARG A 38 -5.99 -20.22 27.92
N TRP A 39 -5.26 -19.29 28.54
CA TRP A 39 -4.80 -18.04 27.91
C TRP A 39 -3.58 -18.24 27.00
N ARG A 40 -2.92 -19.39 27.07
CA ARG A 40 -1.67 -19.67 26.35
C ARG A 40 -1.77 -19.51 24.84
N HIS A 41 -2.95 -19.75 24.25
CA HIS A 41 -3.16 -19.79 22.80
C HIS A 41 -4.19 -18.76 22.30
N LEU A 42 -4.93 -18.10 23.19
CA LEU A 42 -5.99 -17.15 22.81
C LEU A 42 -5.42 -15.94 22.08
N TRP A 43 -4.24 -15.46 22.46
CA TRP A 43 -3.58 -14.35 21.79
C TRP A 43 -3.26 -14.64 20.31
N ALA A 44 -3.10 -15.92 19.92
CA ALA A 44 -2.83 -16.30 18.53
C ALA A 44 -4.05 -16.13 17.61
N HIS A 45 -5.25 -15.92 18.17
CA HIS A 45 -6.46 -15.58 17.42
C HIS A 45 -6.64 -14.07 17.28
N ALA A 46 -5.78 -13.26 17.92
CA ALA A 46 -5.83 -11.82 17.76
C ALA A 46 -5.55 -11.46 16.29
N PRO A 47 -6.40 -10.62 15.67
CA PRO A 47 -6.29 -10.33 14.26
C PRO A 47 -5.05 -9.50 13.90
N ASN A 48 -4.42 -8.80 14.84
CA ASN A 48 -3.27 -7.93 14.61
C ASN A 48 -2.13 -8.24 15.58
N LEU A 49 -1.03 -8.80 15.08
CA LEU A 49 0.18 -9.04 15.85
C LEU A 49 1.30 -8.11 15.39
N GLU A 50 1.78 -7.27 16.28
CA GLU A 50 2.87 -6.32 16.05
C GLU A 50 4.16 -6.79 16.73
N PHE A 51 5.24 -6.90 15.96
CA PHE A 51 6.55 -7.32 16.45
C PHE A 51 7.62 -6.31 16.05
N GLU A 52 8.30 -5.72 17.04
CA GLU A 52 9.34 -4.69 16.84
C GLU A 52 10.76 -5.28 16.72
N ASP A 53 10.98 -6.48 17.27
CA ASP A 53 12.25 -7.19 17.18
C ASP A 53 12.03 -8.67 16.82
N THR A 54 12.22 -8.97 15.53
CA THR A 54 12.02 -10.31 14.97
C THR A 54 13.17 -11.28 15.24
N PHE A 55 14.22 -10.85 15.97
CA PHE A 55 15.40 -11.67 16.25
C PHE A 55 15.31 -12.48 17.55
N SER A 56 14.26 -12.32 18.35
CA SER A 56 14.09 -13.09 19.59
C SER A 56 13.69 -14.55 19.32
N GLU A 57 14.19 -15.51 20.11
CA GLU A 57 13.72 -16.92 20.06
C GLU A 57 12.21 -17.02 20.37
N ASN A 58 11.68 -16.06 21.12
CA ASN A 58 10.25 -15.92 21.35
C ASN A 58 9.50 -15.75 20.03
N PHE A 59 9.99 -14.97 19.07
CA PHE A 59 9.33 -14.77 17.77
C PHE A 59 9.08 -16.10 17.05
N LYS A 60 10.06 -16.99 16.96
CA LYS A 60 9.89 -18.29 16.26
C LYS A 60 8.82 -19.15 16.94
N THR A 61 8.84 -19.18 18.27
CA THR A 61 7.87 -19.96 19.07
C THR A 61 6.46 -19.39 18.93
N LEU A 62 6.32 -18.07 18.86
CA LEU A 62 5.03 -17.42 18.64
C LEU A 62 4.52 -17.67 17.21
N MET A 63 5.40 -17.61 16.22
CA MET A 63 5.04 -17.88 14.82
C MET A 63 4.61 -19.33 14.58
N SER A 64 5.26 -20.30 15.23
CA SER A 64 4.86 -21.71 15.12
C SER A 64 3.47 -21.95 15.74
N GLN A 65 3.14 -21.25 16.83
CA GLN A 65 1.80 -21.28 17.41
C GLN A 65 0.76 -20.63 16.48
N CYS A 66 1.08 -19.49 15.85
CA CYS A 66 0.20 -18.87 14.86
C CYS A 66 -0.09 -19.82 13.69
N ALA A 67 0.94 -20.50 13.18
CA ALA A 67 0.81 -21.47 12.10
C ALA A 67 -0.07 -22.67 12.50
N ALA A 68 0.08 -23.17 13.73
CA ALA A 68 -0.68 -24.33 14.23
C ALA A 68 -2.17 -24.06 14.40
N HIS A 69 -2.55 -22.82 14.73
CA HIS A 69 -3.95 -22.47 14.98
C HIS A 69 -4.70 -21.94 13.74
N ASN A 70 -4.03 -21.85 12.57
CA ASN A 70 -4.61 -21.39 11.30
C ASN A 70 -5.44 -20.10 11.44
N SER A 71 -5.05 -19.25 12.37
CA SER A 71 -5.73 -17.99 12.62
C SER A 71 -5.56 -17.12 11.37
N ALA A 72 -6.64 -16.46 10.95
CA ALA A 72 -6.59 -15.47 9.88
C ALA A 72 -5.88 -14.19 10.37
N VAL A 73 -4.56 -14.28 10.61
CA VAL A 73 -3.79 -13.25 11.28
C VAL A 73 -3.28 -12.21 10.29
N THR A 74 -3.42 -10.94 10.66
CA THR A 74 -2.62 -9.83 10.13
C THR A 74 -1.34 -9.72 10.94
N LEU A 75 -0.22 -9.96 10.29
CA LEU A 75 1.10 -9.83 10.89
C LEU A 75 1.69 -8.49 10.50
N ARG A 76 2.00 -7.66 11.50
CA ARG A 76 2.75 -6.42 11.31
C ARG A 76 4.12 -6.58 11.95
N LEU A 77 5.14 -6.60 11.11
CA LEU A 77 6.53 -6.75 11.53
C LEU A 77 7.23 -5.41 11.32
N PHE A 78 7.51 -4.75 12.42
CA PHE A 78 8.40 -3.61 12.45
C PHE A 78 9.80 -4.14 12.70
N VAL A 79 10.70 -3.98 11.73
CA VAL A 79 12.09 -4.41 11.84
C VAL A 79 12.96 -3.19 12.06
N THR A 80 13.14 -2.83 13.33
CA THR A 80 13.88 -1.62 13.74
C THR A 80 15.39 -1.87 13.90
N SER A 81 15.79 -3.11 14.20
CA SER A 81 17.17 -3.46 14.52
C SER A 81 18.13 -3.30 13.33
N ARG A 82 19.19 -2.49 13.49
CA ARG A 82 20.32 -2.28 12.55
C ARG A 82 21.15 -3.53 12.25
N ALA A 83 20.86 -4.68 12.88
CA ALA A 83 21.65 -5.89 12.70
C ALA A 83 21.68 -6.29 11.20
N HIS A 84 22.82 -6.02 10.56
CA HIS A 84 23.17 -6.31 9.16
C HIS A 84 23.15 -7.80 8.79
N SER A 85 22.62 -8.67 9.65
CA SER A 85 22.78 -10.10 9.47
C SER A 85 21.91 -10.58 8.30
N LYS A 86 22.60 -11.15 7.30
CA LYS A 86 22.12 -11.72 6.04
C LYS A 86 21.14 -12.91 6.20
N LYS A 87 20.42 -13.02 7.31
CA LYS A 87 19.54 -14.16 7.62
C LYS A 87 18.14 -13.65 7.97
N PHE A 88 17.33 -13.44 6.94
CA PHE A 88 15.87 -13.18 7.03
C PHE A 88 15.08 -14.43 7.45
N LYS A 89 15.60 -15.22 8.39
CA LYS A 89 14.91 -16.42 8.89
C LYS A 89 13.54 -16.02 9.46
N SER A 90 13.45 -14.90 10.17
CA SER A 90 12.21 -14.42 10.76
C SER A 90 11.14 -14.08 9.73
N ILE A 91 11.47 -13.39 8.64
CA ILE A 91 10.50 -13.09 7.56
C ILE A 91 10.00 -14.38 6.91
N ASN A 92 10.92 -15.33 6.64
CA ASN A 92 10.52 -16.64 6.12
C ASN A 92 9.63 -17.41 7.11
N THR A 93 9.93 -17.34 8.40
CA THR A 93 9.08 -17.92 9.46
C THR A 93 7.72 -17.23 9.52
N ALA A 94 7.66 -15.92 9.31
CA ALA A 94 6.40 -15.17 9.25
C ALA A 94 5.55 -15.55 8.04
N ILE A 95 6.16 -15.66 6.86
CA ILE A 95 5.46 -16.13 5.65
C ILE A 95 5.01 -17.59 5.81
N ALA A 96 5.81 -18.43 6.46
CA ALA A 96 5.48 -19.83 6.70
C ALA A 96 4.26 -20.03 7.60
N SER A 97 3.84 -19.02 8.37
CA SER A 97 2.58 -19.06 9.11
C SER A 97 1.35 -18.72 8.26
N ASN A 98 1.51 -18.56 6.93
CA ASN A 98 0.45 -18.28 5.97
C ASN A 98 -0.44 -17.07 6.34
N PRO A 99 0.15 -15.88 6.58
CA PRO A 99 -0.63 -14.70 6.93
C PRO A 99 -1.56 -14.29 5.79
N LYS A 100 -2.69 -13.66 6.14
CA LYS A 100 -3.55 -12.97 5.17
C LYS A 100 -3.11 -11.55 4.90
N ALA A 101 -2.48 -10.91 5.88
CA ALA A 101 -1.96 -9.57 5.75
C ALA A 101 -0.56 -9.49 6.36
N LEU A 102 0.35 -8.84 5.64
CA LEU A 102 1.73 -8.67 6.08
C LEU A 102 2.18 -7.22 5.90
N ASP A 103 2.57 -6.58 6.99
CA ASP A 103 3.24 -5.29 7.00
C ASP A 103 4.72 -5.51 7.36
N LEU A 104 5.64 -5.16 6.48
CA LEU A 104 7.07 -5.17 6.71
C LEU A 104 7.58 -3.73 6.66
N SER A 105 7.91 -3.16 7.82
CA SER A 105 8.45 -1.81 7.91
C SER A 105 9.86 -1.83 8.50
N PHE A 106 10.83 -1.33 7.74
CA PHE A 106 12.22 -1.30 8.15
C PHE A 106 12.63 0.10 8.64
N GLY A 107 13.46 0.17 9.68
CA GLY A 107 13.97 1.45 10.19
C GLY A 107 14.92 2.20 9.24
N TYR A 108 15.45 1.52 8.22
CA TYR A 108 16.43 2.06 7.27
C TYR A 108 16.23 1.42 5.89
N ASP A 109 16.51 2.19 4.83
CA ASP A 109 16.36 1.74 3.43
C ASP A 109 17.38 0.61 3.08
N GLY A 110 17.11 -0.12 1.99
CA GLY A 110 18.06 -1.08 1.41
C GLY A 110 17.98 -2.53 1.96
N ARG A 111 16.96 -2.86 2.75
CA ARG A 111 16.73 -4.23 3.24
C ARG A 111 16.19 -5.14 2.14
N VAL A 112 16.91 -6.21 1.79
CA VAL A 112 16.43 -7.17 0.79
C VAL A 112 15.28 -7.98 1.36
N ILE A 113 14.13 -7.97 0.69
CA ILE A 113 13.02 -8.85 1.04
C ILE A 113 13.21 -10.21 0.36
N PRO A 114 13.01 -11.33 1.08
CA PRO A 114 13.11 -12.65 0.47
C PRO A 114 11.98 -12.89 -0.54
N LEU A 115 12.29 -13.65 -1.59
CA LEU A 115 11.34 -14.01 -2.67
C LEU A 115 10.08 -14.73 -2.16
N SER A 116 10.17 -15.40 -1.01
CA SER A 116 9.04 -16.08 -0.33
C SER A 116 7.85 -15.15 -0.09
N VAL A 117 8.09 -13.85 0.13
CA VAL A 117 7.01 -12.87 0.29
C VAL A 117 6.21 -12.72 -1.01
N PHE A 118 6.87 -12.77 -2.17
CA PHE A 118 6.26 -12.61 -3.48
C PHE A 118 5.74 -13.90 -4.11
N THR A 119 5.83 -15.03 -3.41
CA THR A 119 5.29 -16.33 -3.85
C THR A 119 4.20 -16.86 -2.92
N SER A 120 3.80 -16.06 -1.92
CA SER A 120 2.74 -16.43 -0.99
C SER A 120 1.38 -16.53 -1.67
N LYS A 121 0.64 -17.60 -1.38
CA LYS A 121 -0.71 -17.85 -1.91
C LYS A 121 -1.82 -17.30 -1.01
N THR A 122 -1.49 -16.92 0.22
CA THR A 122 -2.48 -16.52 1.24
C THR A 122 -2.55 -15.02 1.46
N LEU A 123 -1.53 -14.27 1.04
CA LEU A 123 -1.49 -12.83 1.22
C LEU A 123 -2.60 -12.16 0.39
N VAL A 124 -3.46 -11.43 1.10
CA VAL A 124 -4.52 -10.56 0.60
C VAL A 124 -4.10 -9.09 0.68
N ASP A 125 -3.28 -8.75 1.69
CA ASP A 125 -2.77 -7.40 1.93
C ASP A 125 -1.27 -7.45 2.19
N LEU A 126 -0.50 -6.66 1.44
CA LEU A 126 0.94 -6.58 1.56
C LEU A 126 1.38 -5.12 1.63
N ARG A 127 2.00 -4.75 2.75
CA ARG A 127 2.61 -3.44 2.95
C ARG A 127 4.12 -3.60 3.14
N LEU A 128 4.88 -2.91 2.30
CA LEU A 128 6.34 -2.92 2.30
C LEU A 128 6.85 -1.49 2.45
N VAL A 129 7.68 -1.24 3.46
CA VAL A 129 8.18 0.11 3.78
C VAL A 129 9.69 0.09 3.98
N ARG A 130 10.43 0.93 3.23
CA ARG A 130 11.90 1.11 3.32
C ARG A 130 12.72 -0.16 3.03
N CYS A 131 12.44 -0.82 1.91
CA CYS A 131 13.08 -2.09 1.55
C CYS A 131 13.51 -2.12 0.08
N ARG A 132 14.20 -3.18 -0.33
CA ARG A 132 14.59 -3.46 -1.72
C ARG A 132 14.25 -4.88 -2.13
N THR A 133 13.99 -5.10 -3.42
CA THR A 133 13.73 -6.42 -3.98
C THR A 133 14.87 -6.82 -4.92
N GLU A 134 15.39 -8.03 -4.77
CA GLU A 134 16.39 -8.59 -5.68
C GLU A 134 15.77 -9.76 -6.48
N ILE A 135 14.74 -9.49 -7.30
CA ILE A 135 14.15 -10.54 -8.16
C ILE A 135 15.01 -10.66 -9.42
N ARG A 136 15.77 -11.75 -9.56
CA ARG A 136 16.63 -11.92 -10.74
C ARG A 136 15.82 -12.13 -12.02
N LYS A 137 16.43 -11.84 -13.18
CA LYS A 137 15.78 -12.01 -14.50
C LYS A 137 15.23 -13.43 -14.73
N ASN A 138 15.94 -14.45 -14.26
CA ASN A 138 15.64 -15.87 -14.52
C ASN A 138 14.89 -16.58 -13.37
N GLU A 139 14.60 -15.88 -12.27
CA GLU A 139 13.87 -16.48 -11.15
C GLU A 139 12.37 -16.49 -11.45
N ALA A 140 11.69 -17.55 -10.99
CA ALA A 140 10.28 -17.83 -11.28
C ALA A 140 9.39 -16.61 -11.03
N THR A 141 8.32 -16.50 -11.80
CA THR A 141 7.33 -15.43 -11.70
C THR A 141 6.82 -15.30 -10.27
N THR A 142 6.85 -14.07 -9.76
CA THR A 142 6.11 -13.70 -8.55
C THR A 142 4.66 -14.09 -8.73
N ARG A 143 4.07 -14.73 -7.72
CA ARG A 143 2.71 -15.26 -7.77
C ARG A 143 2.02 -14.94 -6.46
N LEU A 144 1.12 -13.97 -6.53
CA LEU A 144 0.34 -13.45 -5.41
C LEU A 144 -1.14 -13.53 -5.77
N PRO A 145 -1.69 -14.75 -5.93
CA PRO A 145 -3.00 -14.98 -6.55
C PRO A 145 -4.19 -14.45 -5.73
N ALA A 146 -4.00 -14.21 -4.43
CA ALA A 146 -5.04 -13.71 -3.53
C ALA A 146 -4.87 -12.23 -3.18
N LEU A 147 -3.82 -11.56 -3.69
CA LEU A 147 -3.45 -10.22 -3.25
C LEU A 147 -4.39 -9.17 -3.81
N LYS A 148 -5.10 -8.48 -2.92
CA LYS A 148 -6.06 -7.42 -3.23
C LYS A 148 -5.51 -6.02 -2.95
N ARG A 149 -4.58 -5.89 -2.00
CA ARG A 149 -4.00 -4.60 -1.62
C ARG A 149 -2.47 -4.69 -1.58
N LEU A 150 -1.81 -3.77 -2.28
CA LEU A 150 -0.36 -3.65 -2.29
C LEU A 150 0.04 -2.22 -1.98
N HIS A 151 0.78 -2.03 -0.89
CA HIS A 151 1.35 -0.74 -0.48
C HIS A 151 2.88 -0.81 -0.50
N LEU A 152 3.49 0.06 -1.30
CA LEU A 152 4.94 0.16 -1.47
C LEU A 152 5.35 1.58 -1.07
N GLU A 153 6.14 1.70 0.00
CA GLU A 153 6.65 2.99 0.48
C GLU A 153 8.17 2.97 0.59
N ARG A 154 8.85 3.84 -0.16
CA ARG A 154 10.32 3.89 -0.22
C ARG A 154 10.91 2.51 -0.54
N VAL A 155 10.30 1.81 -1.50
CA VAL A 155 10.74 0.48 -1.91
C VAL A 155 11.59 0.59 -3.17
N THR A 156 12.85 0.20 -3.10
CA THR A 156 13.69 0.07 -4.30
C THR A 156 13.27 -1.19 -5.05
N LEU A 157 12.49 -0.98 -6.09
CA LEU A 157 12.08 -2.01 -7.04
C LEU A 157 12.86 -1.73 -8.31
N ASP A 158 13.84 -2.57 -8.63
CA ASP A 158 14.56 -2.50 -9.89
C ASP A 158 13.60 -2.90 -11.04
N GLU A 159 14.07 -3.61 -12.08
CA GLU A 159 13.24 -4.20 -13.15
C GLU A 159 12.22 -5.26 -12.66
N SER A 160 11.97 -5.33 -11.36
CA SER A 160 11.19 -6.34 -10.65
C SER A 160 9.74 -5.93 -10.39
N LEU A 161 9.41 -4.64 -10.41
CA LEU A 161 8.03 -4.16 -10.13
C LEU A 161 7.03 -4.72 -11.14
N GLU A 162 7.37 -4.74 -12.43
CA GLU A 162 6.55 -5.34 -13.48
C GLU A 162 6.22 -6.80 -13.15
N LYS A 163 7.22 -7.58 -12.74
CA LYS A 163 7.04 -8.98 -12.37
C LYS A 163 6.06 -9.09 -11.21
N VAL A 164 6.29 -8.32 -10.14
CA VAL A 164 5.43 -8.34 -8.95
C VAL A 164 3.99 -8.01 -9.33
N LEU A 165 3.77 -6.93 -10.08
CA LEU A 165 2.44 -6.48 -10.49
C LEU A 165 1.74 -7.48 -11.42
N SER A 166 2.44 -8.04 -12.41
CA SER A 166 1.89 -9.08 -13.30
C SER A 166 1.55 -10.39 -12.55
N GLY A 167 2.14 -10.61 -11.38
CA GLY A 167 1.83 -11.71 -10.48
C GLY A 167 0.57 -11.55 -9.62
N CYS A 168 -0.12 -10.40 -9.69
CA CYS A 168 -1.25 -10.04 -8.82
C CYS A 168 -2.56 -9.85 -9.62
N PRO A 169 -3.20 -10.92 -10.13
CA PRO A 169 -4.34 -10.81 -11.06
C PRO A 169 -5.62 -10.22 -10.43
N VAL A 170 -5.76 -10.28 -9.11
CA VAL A 170 -6.95 -9.82 -8.36
C VAL A 170 -6.71 -8.53 -7.57
N LEU A 171 -5.67 -7.78 -7.92
CA LEU A 171 -5.28 -6.56 -7.22
C LEU A 171 -6.36 -5.47 -7.38
N GLU A 172 -6.94 -5.02 -6.27
CA GLU A 172 -8.00 -4.00 -6.23
C GLU A 172 -7.44 -2.62 -5.85
N GLU A 173 -6.38 -2.57 -5.03
CA GLU A 173 -5.72 -1.36 -4.57
C GLU A 173 -4.20 -1.42 -4.73
N LEU A 174 -3.64 -0.38 -5.32
CA LEU A 174 -2.20 -0.19 -5.45
C LEU A 174 -1.81 1.19 -4.90
N THR A 175 -0.91 1.20 -3.93
CA THR A 175 -0.29 2.41 -3.40
C THR A 175 1.21 2.36 -3.61
N ILE A 176 1.77 3.36 -4.29
CA ILE A 176 3.20 3.53 -4.50
C ILE A 176 3.61 4.91 -4.00
N LYS A 177 4.47 4.95 -2.99
CA LYS A 177 5.03 6.17 -2.41
C LYS A 177 6.54 6.09 -2.47
N GLN A 178 7.20 6.96 -3.21
CA GLN A 178 8.66 6.90 -3.36
C GLN A 178 9.36 8.12 -2.77
N ASN A 179 10.67 7.97 -2.56
CA ASN A 179 11.59 9.09 -2.39
C ASN A 179 12.49 9.12 -3.63
N LEU A 180 12.84 10.31 -4.10
CA LEU A 180 13.66 10.52 -5.31
C LEU A 180 14.95 9.65 -5.31
N PRO A 181 15.38 9.05 -6.44
CA PRO A 181 14.87 9.21 -7.80
C PRO A 181 13.70 8.27 -8.16
N LEU A 182 12.95 8.70 -9.18
CA LEU A 182 11.61 8.24 -9.56
C LEU A 182 11.61 6.79 -10.12
N CYS A 183 10.70 5.94 -9.63
CA CYS A 183 10.54 4.59 -10.17
C CYS A 183 9.96 4.63 -11.59
N LYS A 184 10.67 4.07 -12.57
CA LYS A 184 10.13 3.84 -13.91
C LYS A 184 9.26 2.58 -13.89
N ILE A 185 7.95 2.77 -13.85
CA ILE A 185 6.97 1.69 -14.04
C ILE A 185 6.83 1.45 -15.55
N ARG A 186 7.79 0.75 -16.16
CA ARG A 186 7.69 0.37 -17.58
C ARG A 186 7.95 -1.12 -17.71
N ARG A 187 7.19 -1.76 -18.59
CA ARG A 187 7.57 -3.07 -19.08
C ARG A 187 8.80 -2.95 -19.97
N GLN A 188 9.68 -3.95 -19.96
CA GLN A 188 10.85 -3.95 -20.86
C GLN A 188 10.44 -3.89 -22.34
N ASP A 189 9.28 -4.48 -22.68
CA ASP A 189 8.69 -4.46 -24.03
C ASP A 189 7.89 -3.18 -24.34
N GLY A 190 7.83 -2.23 -23.40
CA GLY A 190 7.10 -0.97 -23.55
C GLY A 190 5.58 -1.08 -23.45
N THR A 191 5.03 -2.29 -23.25
CA THR A 191 3.58 -2.49 -23.17
C THR A 191 3.02 -2.10 -21.80
N PRO A 192 1.71 -1.78 -21.69
CA PRO A 192 1.03 -1.55 -20.41
C PRO A 192 1.09 -2.77 -19.48
N ILE A 193 1.21 -2.52 -18.17
CA ILE A 193 0.99 -3.57 -17.16
C ILE A 193 -0.51 -3.68 -16.94
N CYS A 194 -1.12 -4.78 -17.37
CA CYS A 194 -2.55 -4.99 -17.20
C CYS A 194 -2.89 -5.37 -15.75
N LEU A 195 -3.66 -4.51 -15.08
CA LEU A 195 -4.23 -4.75 -13.75
C LEU A 195 -5.76 -4.66 -13.85
N PRO A 196 -6.43 -5.68 -14.39
CA PRO A 196 -7.84 -5.60 -14.79
C PRO A 196 -8.80 -5.42 -13.60
N ALA A 197 -8.42 -5.86 -12.40
CA ALA A 197 -9.23 -5.74 -11.19
C ALA A 197 -8.99 -4.44 -10.41
N LEU A 198 -8.05 -3.58 -10.85
CA LEU A 198 -7.62 -2.42 -10.08
C LEU A 198 -8.69 -1.34 -10.07
N LYS A 199 -9.11 -0.94 -8.85
CA LYS A 199 -10.12 0.09 -8.63
C LYS A 199 -9.54 1.37 -8.02
N ARG A 200 -8.50 1.25 -7.21
CA ARG A 200 -7.87 2.37 -6.49
C ARG A 200 -6.38 2.42 -6.77
N LEU A 201 -5.91 3.55 -7.28
CA LEU A 201 -4.49 3.81 -7.54
C LEU A 201 -4.06 5.08 -6.80
N HIS A 202 -3.08 4.93 -5.92
CA HIS A 202 -2.46 6.04 -5.18
C HIS A 202 -0.98 6.12 -5.49
N LEU A 203 -0.54 7.25 -6.04
CA LEU A 203 0.84 7.52 -6.41
C LEU A 203 1.32 8.77 -5.68
N GLU A 204 2.43 8.66 -4.95
CA GLU A 204 3.08 9.79 -4.28
C GLU A 204 4.56 9.85 -4.69
N CYS A 205 5.03 11.03 -5.12
CA CYS A 205 6.39 11.26 -5.60
C CYS A 205 6.77 10.37 -6.80
N VAL A 206 5.90 10.31 -7.81
CA VAL A 206 6.10 9.57 -9.07
C VAL A 206 6.26 10.54 -10.24
N GLU A 207 6.94 10.10 -11.31
CA GLU A 207 7.16 10.92 -12.50
C GLU A 207 5.95 10.82 -13.43
N LEU A 208 5.40 11.96 -13.84
CA LEU A 208 4.33 12.02 -14.83
C LEU A 208 4.96 11.98 -16.23
N GLY A 209 4.94 10.80 -16.86
CA GLY A 209 5.40 10.54 -18.23
C GLY A 209 4.90 9.17 -18.71
N ASP A 210 5.49 8.58 -19.77
CA ASP A 210 4.97 7.33 -20.36
C ASP A 210 4.77 6.18 -19.35
N SER A 211 5.62 6.08 -18.32
CA SER A 211 5.50 5.05 -17.27
C SER A 211 4.16 5.13 -16.53
N PHE A 212 3.77 6.35 -16.19
CA PHE A 212 2.51 6.64 -15.50
C PHE A 212 1.33 6.35 -16.43
N MET A 213 1.42 6.80 -17.69
CA MET A 213 0.38 6.56 -18.69
C MET A 213 0.20 5.07 -18.98
N ASN A 214 1.29 4.31 -19.14
CA ASN A 214 1.25 2.87 -19.38
C ASN A 214 0.61 2.11 -18.21
N LEU A 215 0.83 2.54 -16.97
CA LEU A 215 0.14 1.95 -15.81
C LEU A 215 -1.36 2.25 -15.86
N ILE A 216 -1.73 3.51 -16.13
CA ILE A 216 -3.13 3.94 -16.20
C ILE A 216 -3.89 3.22 -17.30
N TYR A 217 -3.34 3.14 -18.51
CA TYR A 217 -3.97 2.46 -19.63
C TYR A 217 -4.13 0.95 -19.39
N GLY A 218 -3.30 0.36 -18.54
CA GLY A 218 -3.43 -1.03 -18.10
C GLY A 218 -4.54 -1.29 -17.09
N CYS A 219 -5.24 -0.25 -16.61
CA CYS A 219 -6.25 -0.33 -15.53
C CYS A 219 -7.64 0.14 -16.02
N PRO A 220 -8.36 -0.65 -16.84
CA PRO A 220 -9.63 -0.22 -17.45
C PRO A 220 -10.77 0.03 -16.44
N GLY A 221 -10.72 -0.62 -15.27
CA GLY A 221 -11.74 -0.51 -14.21
C GLY A 221 -11.41 0.51 -13.12
N LEU A 222 -10.47 1.43 -13.35
CA LEU A 222 -9.99 2.35 -12.32
C LEU A 222 -11.09 3.34 -11.91
N GLU A 223 -11.52 3.29 -10.64
CA GLU A 223 -12.57 4.14 -10.08
C GLU A 223 -12.01 5.36 -9.35
N GLU A 224 -10.80 5.24 -8.79
CA GLU A 224 -10.18 6.28 -7.98
C GLU A 224 -8.67 6.40 -8.27
N LEU A 225 -8.25 7.61 -8.61
CA LEU A 225 -6.88 7.97 -8.89
C LEU A 225 -6.46 9.12 -7.98
N THR A 226 -5.40 8.90 -7.19
CA THR A 226 -4.77 9.95 -6.40
C THR A 226 -3.29 10.05 -6.75
N VAL A 227 -2.84 11.26 -7.07
CA VAL A 227 -1.50 11.55 -7.58
C VAL A 227 -0.97 12.74 -6.79
N ARG A 228 -0.04 12.51 -5.86
CA ARG A 228 0.53 13.53 -4.96
C ARG A 228 2.02 13.79 -5.15
N LYS A 229 2.45 15.05 -4.97
CA LYS A 229 3.87 15.45 -4.94
C LYS A 229 4.67 14.99 -6.16
N ASN A 230 4.06 15.04 -7.34
CA ASN A 230 4.67 14.51 -8.57
C ASN A 230 5.43 15.60 -9.32
N LEU A 231 6.41 15.16 -10.11
CA LEU A 231 7.19 16.03 -11.00
C LEU A 231 6.83 15.68 -12.45
N PRO A 232 6.64 16.67 -13.34
CA PRO A 232 6.61 16.41 -14.77
C PRO A 232 7.97 15.82 -15.18
N ASN A 233 7.95 14.80 -16.03
CA ASN A 233 9.18 14.23 -16.59
C ASN A 233 9.98 15.33 -17.31
N SER A 234 11.27 15.46 -17.02
CA SER A 234 12.09 16.58 -17.48
C SER A 234 12.31 16.63 -19.00
N VAL A 235 11.86 15.61 -19.74
CA VAL A 235 12.40 15.36 -21.07
C VAL A 235 11.53 15.85 -22.22
N ASN A 236 10.20 15.72 -22.27
CA ASN A 236 9.43 16.16 -23.46
C ASN A 236 7.90 16.33 -23.32
N ASP A 237 7.26 15.86 -22.25
CA ASP A 237 5.79 15.87 -22.15
C ASP A 237 5.29 17.21 -21.61
N LYS A 238 5.27 18.21 -22.49
CA LYS A 238 4.65 19.51 -22.22
C LYS A 238 3.14 19.42 -22.08
N SER A 239 2.52 18.38 -22.67
CA SER A 239 1.09 18.09 -22.56
C SER A 239 0.84 16.65 -22.10
N ILE A 240 -0.04 16.47 -21.13
CA ILE A 240 -0.48 15.14 -20.67
C ILE A 240 -1.98 15.01 -20.93
N ILE A 241 -2.39 13.92 -21.59
CA ILE A 241 -3.80 13.64 -21.87
C ILE A 241 -4.19 12.36 -21.13
N MET A 242 -5.12 12.45 -20.17
CA MET A 242 -5.64 11.31 -19.42
C MET A 242 -7.05 10.96 -19.86
N CYS A 243 -7.23 9.78 -20.45
CA CYS A 243 -8.54 9.27 -20.85
C CYS A 243 -8.96 8.12 -19.92
N LEU A 244 -9.84 8.40 -18.96
CA LEU A 244 -10.24 7.45 -17.92
C LEU A 244 -11.77 7.40 -17.78
N PRO A 245 -12.47 6.60 -18.60
CA PRO A 245 -13.93 6.64 -18.70
C PRO A 245 -14.66 6.10 -17.46
N ALA A 246 -14.04 5.19 -16.69
CA ALA A 246 -14.64 4.61 -15.48
C ALA A 246 -14.34 5.38 -14.19
N LEU A 247 -13.52 6.44 -14.27
CA LEU A 247 -13.01 7.13 -13.10
C LEU A 247 -14.13 7.93 -12.43
N LYS A 248 -14.30 7.74 -11.13
CA LYS A 248 -15.29 8.44 -10.29
C LYS A 248 -14.63 9.51 -9.44
N ARG A 249 -13.40 9.28 -8.98
CA ARG A 249 -12.67 10.17 -8.08
C ARG A 249 -11.27 10.42 -8.59
N LEU A 250 -10.94 11.70 -8.76
CA LEU A 250 -9.61 12.15 -9.14
C LEU A 250 -9.09 13.15 -8.10
N ARG A 251 -7.90 12.87 -7.56
CA ARG A 251 -7.17 13.80 -6.70
C ARG A 251 -5.79 14.04 -7.25
N LEU A 252 -5.48 15.28 -7.56
CA LEU A 252 -4.17 15.71 -8.03
C LEU A 252 -3.62 16.72 -7.03
N GLU A 253 -2.51 16.41 -6.39
CA GLU A 253 -1.78 17.32 -5.50
C GLU A 253 -0.39 17.53 -6.12
N CYS A 254 -0.18 18.69 -6.72
CA CYS A 254 1.07 19.00 -7.41
C CYS A 254 2.00 19.79 -6.48
N VAL A 255 3.26 19.38 -6.39
CA VAL A 255 4.30 20.14 -5.68
C VAL A 255 5.22 20.76 -6.72
N GLU A 256 5.21 22.08 -6.85
CA GLU A 256 6.22 22.81 -7.62
C GLU A 256 7.60 22.55 -7.01
N LEU A 257 8.52 21.93 -7.75
CA LEU A 257 9.95 22.04 -7.48
C LEU A 257 10.76 22.02 -8.80
N CYS A 258 11.16 23.22 -9.21
CA CYS A 258 12.30 23.56 -10.07
C CYS A 258 12.55 22.73 -11.35
N GLY A 259 12.14 23.26 -12.51
CA GLY A 259 12.85 23.03 -13.78
C GLY A 259 12.06 22.43 -14.94
N GLY A 260 10.86 21.90 -14.71
CA GLY A 260 9.98 21.38 -15.76
C GLY A 260 8.68 22.17 -15.85
N SER A 261 8.42 22.83 -16.98
CA SER A 261 7.16 23.51 -17.25
C SER A 261 6.20 22.52 -17.92
N LEU A 262 5.33 21.86 -17.15
CA LEU A 262 4.15 21.21 -17.72
C LEU A 262 3.27 22.34 -18.29
N GLU A 263 3.02 22.34 -19.60
CA GLU A 263 2.32 23.43 -20.31
C GLU A 263 0.80 23.17 -20.37
N SER A 264 0.37 21.91 -20.48
CA SER A 264 -1.04 21.53 -20.45
C SER A 264 -1.32 20.15 -19.85
N LEU A 265 -2.49 20.00 -19.24
CA LEU A 265 -3.03 18.77 -18.67
C LEU A 265 -4.51 18.65 -19.07
N HIS A 266 -4.77 17.75 -20.01
CA HIS A 266 -6.10 17.46 -20.52
C HIS A 266 -6.64 16.21 -19.84
N ILE A 267 -7.79 16.34 -19.17
CA ILE A 267 -8.39 15.24 -18.41
C ILE A 267 -9.77 14.94 -18.99
N TYR A 268 -9.88 13.77 -19.61
CA TYR A 268 -11.12 13.24 -20.16
C TYR A 268 -11.64 12.11 -19.26
N CYS A 269 -12.53 12.47 -18.34
CA CYS A 269 -13.11 11.54 -17.37
C CYS A 269 -14.62 11.78 -17.20
N PRO A 270 -15.46 11.26 -18.11
CA PRO A 270 -16.89 11.54 -18.17
C PRO A 270 -17.70 11.09 -16.93
N MET A 271 -17.16 10.21 -16.09
CA MET A 271 -17.86 9.65 -14.91
C MET A 271 -17.39 10.26 -13.57
N VAL A 272 -16.51 11.28 -13.59
CA VAL A 272 -15.92 11.84 -12.35
C VAL A 272 -16.96 12.63 -11.58
N SER A 273 -17.17 12.27 -10.31
CA SER A 273 -18.02 12.97 -9.36
C SER A 273 -17.23 13.78 -8.32
N VAL A 274 -15.96 13.43 -8.09
CA VAL A 274 -15.07 14.15 -7.17
C VAL A 274 -13.77 14.49 -7.89
N LEU A 275 -13.51 15.79 -8.02
CA LEU A 275 -12.23 16.32 -8.48
C LEU A 275 -11.64 17.20 -7.39
N ALA A 276 -10.49 16.80 -6.85
CA ALA A 276 -9.69 17.63 -5.97
C ALA A 276 -8.38 17.96 -6.67
N ILE A 277 -8.08 19.25 -6.77
CA ILE A 277 -6.85 19.74 -7.36
C ILE A 277 -6.22 20.69 -6.34
N GLU A 278 -5.08 20.28 -5.78
CA GLU A 278 -4.36 21.00 -4.75
C GLU A 278 -2.93 21.32 -5.22
N GLY A 279 -2.39 22.46 -4.80
CA GLY A 279 -1.05 22.92 -5.18
C GLY A 279 -1.06 24.08 -6.18
N ASN A 280 0.15 24.57 -6.47
CA ASN A 280 0.35 25.75 -7.31
C ASN A 280 0.31 25.33 -8.79
N ILE A 281 -0.90 25.14 -9.32
CA ILE A 281 -1.10 24.76 -10.71
C ILE A 281 -1.46 26.01 -11.51
N LEU A 282 -0.69 26.29 -12.56
CA LEU A 282 -0.96 27.43 -13.42
C LEU A 282 -2.36 27.25 -14.04
N SER A 283 -3.23 28.24 -13.83
CA SER A 283 -4.64 28.26 -14.27
C SER A 283 -4.86 28.02 -15.77
N ASN A 284 -3.80 28.09 -16.57
CA ASN A 284 -3.85 28.04 -18.03
C ASN A 284 -3.66 26.61 -18.57
N MET A 285 -3.43 25.62 -17.70
CA MET A 285 -3.06 24.27 -18.10
C MET A 285 -4.24 23.32 -18.31
N PHE A 286 -5.45 23.65 -17.85
CA PHE A 286 -6.60 22.75 -17.93
C PHE A 286 -7.56 23.20 -19.04
N THR A 287 -7.84 22.30 -20.00
CA THR A 287 -9.10 22.33 -20.74
C THR A 287 -9.98 21.20 -20.22
N TYR A 288 -11.21 21.54 -19.80
CA TYR A 288 -12.22 20.60 -19.35
C TYR A 288 -13.35 20.62 -20.38
N GLU A 289 -13.45 19.60 -21.23
CA GLU A 289 -14.52 19.57 -22.26
C GLU A 289 -15.75 18.77 -21.80
N THR A 290 -15.67 18.00 -20.73
CA THR A 290 -16.75 17.06 -20.34
C THR A 290 -16.75 16.72 -18.85
N ILE A 291 -17.06 17.68 -17.97
CA ILE A 291 -17.39 17.34 -16.57
C ILE A 291 -18.64 18.10 -16.15
N VAL A 292 -19.77 17.38 -16.15
CA VAL A 292 -21.11 17.96 -15.95
C VAL A 292 -21.45 18.15 -14.45
N ASP A 293 -20.75 17.48 -13.52
CA ASP A 293 -21.08 17.49 -12.09
C ASP A 293 -19.83 17.62 -11.18
N LEU A 294 -19.18 18.79 -11.23
CA LEU A 294 -17.99 19.08 -10.42
C LEU A 294 -18.32 19.58 -9.02
N THR A 295 -18.13 18.73 -8.00
CA THR A 295 -17.94 19.19 -6.61
C THR A 295 -16.46 19.51 -6.40
N VAL A 296 -16.04 20.75 -6.66
CA VAL A 296 -14.64 21.19 -6.48
C VAL A 296 -14.36 21.36 -4.98
N ALA A 297 -13.68 20.40 -4.38
CA ALA A 297 -13.20 20.53 -3.01
C ALA A 297 -11.79 21.13 -3.02
N SER A 298 -11.66 22.34 -2.46
CA SER A 298 -10.43 23.12 -2.24
C SER A 298 -9.91 23.91 -3.45
N ARG A 299 -10.21 25.21 -3.46
CA ARG A 299 -9.69 26.23 -4.37
C ARG A 299 -8.83 27.19 -3.54
N LYS A 300 -7.56 26.85 -3.27
CA LYS A 300 -6.68 27.74 -2.47
C LYS A 300 -5.86 28.74 -3.28
N ASP A 301 -5.56 28.51 -4.57
CA ASP A 301 -4.63 29.40 -5.31
C ASP A 301 -5.03 29.77 -6.77
N PHE A 302 -6.30 29.64 -7.16
CA PHE A 302 -6.73 30.08 -8.50
C PHE A 302 -6.75 31.62 -8.62
N LYS A 303 -5.75 32.20 -9.30
CA LYS A 303 -5.85 33.58 -9.81
C LYS A 303 -6.85 33.63 -10.96
N GLN A 304 -8.06 34.08 -10.66
CA GLN A 304 -9.18 34.22 -11.60
C GLN A 304 -8.89 35.32 -12.64
N ARG A 305 -8.98 35.03 -13.94
CA ARG A 305 -9.21 36.07 -14.97
C ARG A 305 -10.72 36.31 -15.12
N ARG A 306 -11.08 37.58 -15.22
CA ARG A 306 -12.45 38.09 -15.43
C ARG A 306 -13.10 37.41 -16.64
N GLY A 307 -14.29 36.84 -16.45
CA GLY A 307 -15.14 36.46 -17.60
C GLY A 307 -16.23 35.44 -17.29
N GLU A 308 -15.95 34.37 -16.56
CA GLU A 308 -16.88 33.24 -16.48
C GLU A 308 -17.33 32.97 -15.04
N GLN A 309 -18.64 33.15 -14.83
CA GLN A 309 -19.33 32.73 -13.61
C GLN A 309 -19.52 31.22 -13.65
N VAL A 310 -18.91 30.52 -12.70
CA VAL A 310 -19.27 29.12 -12.41
C VAL A 310 -20.02 29.12 -11.07
N ASN A 311 -21.25 28.62 -11.11
CA ASN A 311 -22.12 28.53 -9.95
C ASN A 311 -21.50 27.60 -8.89
N VAL A 312 -21.27 28.17 -7.71
CA VAL A 312 -20.81 27.46 -6.51
C VAL A 312 -22.05 26.96 -5.78
N VAL A 313 -22.26 25.64 -5.69
CA VAL A 313 -23.17 25.07 -4.70
C VAL A 313 -22.35 24.87 -3.42
N ARG A 314 -22.81 25.51 -2.33
CA ARG A 314 -22.17 25.55 -1.01
C ARG A 314 -22.07 24.18 -0.35
#